data_AF-A0A955U7V9-F1
#
_entry.id   AF-A0A955U7V9-F1
#
_cell.length_a   1.000
_cell.length_b   1.000
_cell.length_c   1.000
_cell.angle_alpha   90.00
_cell.angle_beta   90.00
_cell.angle_gamma   90.00
#
_symmetry.space_group_name_H-M   'P 1'
#
loop_
_entity.id
_entity.type
_entity.pdbx_description
1 polymer ?
#
loop_
_entity_poly.entity_id
_entity_poly.type
_entity_poly.pdbx_seq_one_letter_code
_entity_poly.pdbx_strand_id
1 'polypeptide(L)'
;EAAARDGLAWMLGMQNPDGGWPAFGWGQKSKPRGPIGTVVPPTPDGLVDIVKLLLDTPPILRDPATEELTGRALLALGLMGHGPDTSEVRAARAFLADQVWTNDAWFGRWTTNFVASTAYVLIGLASVGVDASDPMVAQALDWLLSFQQPDGGWGEGTETYASPELAGRGTPSATQTALAVWALCVHGRGRTRSVERGVRWLLHTQEAEGGWTDPGPLSVLVPPTMFYGEDLLPDYLGLYALSSYARVW
;
A
#
# COMPACT_ATOMS: atom_id res chain seq x y z
N GLU A 1 -16.70 10.49 18.76
CA GLU A 1 -16.28 11.78 18.14
C GLU A 1 -15.01 12.38 18.74
N ALA A 2 -14.94 12.63 20.06
CA ALA A 2 -13.72 13.20 20.68
C ALA A 2 -12.46 12.36 20.43
N ALA A 3 -12.52 11.05 20.70
CA ALA A 3 -11.39 10.14 20.46
C ALA A 3 -10.93 10.11 18.98
N ALA A 4 -11.85 10.26 18.03
CA ALA A 4 -11.49 10.31 16.61
C ALA A 4 -10.74 11.60 16.27
N ARG A 5 -11.14 12.74 16.86
CA ARG A 5 -10.41 14.00 16.70
C ARG A 5 -9.04 13.97 17.36
N ASP A 6 -8.93 13.37 18.54
CA ASP A 6 -7.65 13.23 19.24
C ASP A 6 -6.69 12.31 18.46
N GLY A 7 -7.22 11.20 17.92
CA GLY A 7 -6.46 10.30 17.04
C GLY A 7 -6.00 10.99 15.75
N LEU A 8 -6.87 11.79 15.12
CA LEU A 8 -6.52 12.60 13.96
C LEU A 8 -5.43 13.64 14.28
N ALA A 9 -5.54 14.34 15.42
CA ALA A 9 -4.55 15.32 15.84
C ALA A 9 -3.19 14.68 16.08
N TRP A 10 -3.16 13.50 16.71
CA TRP A 10 -1.93 12.71 16.86
C TRP A 10 -1.36 12.31 15.49
N MET A 11 -2.18 11.76 14.60
CA MET A 11 -1.74 11.34 13.27
C MET A 11 -1.16 12.51 12.47
N LEU A 12 -1.79 13.68 12.49
CA LEU A 12 -1.26 14.89 11.84
C LEU A 12 0.10 15.31 12.42
N GLY A 13 0.28 15.18 13.74
CA GLY A 13 1.57 15.42 14.40
C GLY A 13 2.67 14.42 14.02
N MET A 14 2.31 13.27 13.42
CA MET A 14 3.24 12.24 12.97
C MET A 14 3.64 12.37 11.49
N GLN A 15 3.07 13.32 10.75
CA GLN A 15 3.45 13.56 9.36
C GLN A 15 4.92 14.02 9.29
N ASN A 16 5.72 13.36 8.47
CA ASN A 16 7.12 13.72 8.28
C ASN A 16 7.27 15.00 7.43
N PRO A 17 8.40 15.71 7.51
CA PRO A 17 8.66 16.91 6.70
C PRO A 17 8.62 16.68 5.18
N ASP A 18 8.81 15.43 4.74
CA ASP A 18 8.69 15.03 3.33
C ASP A 18 7.24 14.83 2.89
N GLY A 19 6.28 14.89 3.82
CA GLY A 19 4.84 14.80 3.58
C GLY A 19 4.23 13.41 3.80
N GLY A 20 5.04 12.36 3.96
CA GLY A 20 4.53 11.01 4.18
C GLY A 20 4.38 10.62 5.66
N TRP A 21 3.86 9.43 5.91
CA TRP A 21 3.69 8.88 7.27
C TRP A 21 4.60 7.67 7.55
N PRO A 22 5.29 7.67 8.70
CA PRO A 22 6.05 6.54 9.22
C PRO A 22 5.16 5.59 10.04
N ALA A 23 5.73 4.48 10.54
CA ALA A 23 4.98 3.56 11.40
C ALA A 23 4.86 4.06 12.86
N PHE A 24 5.94 4.61 13.41
CA PHE A 24 6.09 4.95 14.83
C PHE A 24 6.86 6.25 15.10
N GLY A 25 7.89 6.56 14.31
CA GLY A 25 8.86 7.63 14.56
C GLY A 25 8.70 8.77 13.56
N TRP A 26 8.40 9.98 14.06
CA TRP A 26 8.29 11.19 13.25
C TRP A 26 9.63 11.93 13.10
N GLY A 27 9.67 12.91 12.20
CA GLY A 27 10.84 13.77 11.98
C GLY A 27 11.97 13.10 11.20
N GLN A 28 11.69 12.00 10.50
CA GLN A 28 12.69 11.23 9.77
C GLN A 28 13.03 11.89 8.43
N LYS A 29 14.26 11.68 7.96
CA LYS A 29 14.65 12.07 6.59
C LYS A 29 13.94 11.15 5.58
N SER A 30 13.60 11.71 4.42
CA SER A 30 13.04 10.95 3.29
C SER A 30 13.91 9.76 2.89
N LYS A 31 13.26 8.77 2.27
CA LYS A 31 13.89 7.57 1.71
C LYS A 31 13.96 7.65 0.18
N PRO A 32 14.91 6.95 -0.45
CA PRO A 32 14.85 6.70 -1.89
C PRO A 32 13.53 6.01 -2.25
N ARG A 33 13.00 6.34 -3.43
CA ARG A 33 11.85 5.65 -4.03
C ARG A 33 12.16 4.16 -4.22
N GLY A 34 11.13 3.32 -4.11
CA GLY A 34 11.22 1.89 -4.40
C GLY A 34 11.79 1.04 -3.25
N PRO A 35 12.40 -0.12 -3.58
CA PRO A 35 12.77 -1.13 -2.61
C PRO A 35 13.69 -0.63 -1.49
N ILE A 36 13.29 -0.87 -0.24
CA ILE A 36 14.08 -0.60 0.96
C ILE A 36 14.16 -1.85 1.84
N GLY A 37 15.30 -2.02 2.51
CA GLY A 37 15.54 -3.17 3.39
C GLY A 37 15.79 -4.49 2.67
N THR A 38 15.84 -4.49 1.34
CA THR A 38 16.13 -5.69 0.53
C THR A 38 17.57 -6.20 0.69
N VAL A 39 18.45 -5.37 1.24
CA VAL A 39 19.81 -5.73 1.62
C VAL A 39 19.95 -5.59 3.14
N VAL A 40 20.37 -6.68 3.80
CA VAL A 40 20.68 -6.67 5.23
C VAL A 40 21.92 -5.79 5.45
N PRO A 41 21.85 -4.72 6.28
CA PRO A 41 23.02 -3.92 6.59
C PRO A 41 24.10 -4.80 7.23
N PRO A 42 25.39 -4.64 6.87
CA PRO A 42 26.46 -5.40 7.50
C PRO A 42 26.53 -5.07 8.99
N THR A 43 26.87 -6.08 9.80
CA THR A 43 27.16 -5.86 11.23
C THR A 43 28.37 -4.93 11.34
N PRO A 44 28.28 -3.81 12.09
CA PRO A 44 29.42 -2.91 12.26
C PRO A 44 30.63 -3.63 12.86
N ASP A 45 31.81 -3.48 12.25
CA ASP A 45 33.06 -4.05 12.76
C ASP A 45 33.95 -2.94 13.34
N GLY A 46 33.81 -2.72 14.65
CA GLY A 46 34.58 -1.73 15.40
C GLY A 46 33.98 -0.32 15.44
N LEU A 47 34.67 0.56 16.18
CA LEU A 47 34.14 1.89 16.55
C LEU A 47 33.90 2.83 15.36
N VAL A 48 34.73 2.74 14.31
CA VAL A 48 34.59 3.60 13.12
C VAL A 48 33.28 3.30 12.39
N ASP A 49 32.94 2.02 12.22
CA ASP A 49 31.74 1.62 11.52
C ASP A 49 30.48 1.89 12.35
N ILE A 50 30.57 1.77 13.68
CA ILE A 50 29.51 2.23 14.59
C ILE A 50 29.26 3.74 14.43
N VAL A 51 30.32 4.56 14.42
CA VAL A 51 30.19 6.01 14.23
C VAL A 51 29.58 6.34 12.86
N LYS A 52 30.02 5.68 11.79
CA LYS A 52 29.42 5.84 10.45
C LYS A 52 27.94 5.51 10.44
N LEU A 53 27.54 4.39 11.07
CA LEU A 53 26.14 3.96 11.15
C LEU A 53 25.27 4.98 11.88
N LEU A 54 25.78 5.61 12.93
CA LEU A 54 25.06 6.64 13.69
C LEU A 54 24.93 7.97 12.91
N LEU A 55 25.94 8.32 12.10
CA LEU A 55 25.92 9.54 11.29
C LEU A 55 25.05 9.40 10.04
N ASP A 56 25.05 8.23 9.40
CA ASP A 56 24.31 7.93 8.18
C ASP A 56 23.54 6.62 8.29
N THR A 57 22.54 6.61 9.17
CA THR A 57 21.73 5.42 9.42
C THR A 57 20.91 5.05 8.17
N PRO A 58 21.02 3.81 7.66
CA PRO A 58 20.25 3.34 6.51
C PRO A 58 18.74 3.52 6.72
N PRO A 59 17.96 3.83 5.66
CA PRO A 59 16.51 4.02 5.78
C PRO A 59 15.77 2.86 6.45
N ILE A 60 16.21 1.61 6.27
CA ILE A 60 15.57 0.44 6.90
C ILE A 60 15.74 0.38 8.42
N LEU A 61 16.81 0.99 8.94
CA LEU A 61 17.06 1.13 10.37
C LEU A 61 16.51 2.45 10.93
N ARG A 62 15.98 3.28 10.05
CA ARG A 62 15.14 4.44 10.39
C ARG A 62 13.68 4.04 10.19
N ASP A 63 12.78 4.89 10.63
CA ASP A 63 11.35 4.72 10.38
C ASP A 63 10.84 5.78 9.40
N PRO A 64 11.35 5.79 8.15
CA PRO A 64 10.96 6.81 7.18
C PRO A 64 9.48 6.68 6.84
N ALA A 65 8.92 7.71 6.23
CA ALA A 65 7.61 7.59 5.63
C ALA A 65 7.58 6.49 4.56
N THR A 66 6.46 5.78 4.47
CA THR A 66 6.24 4.73 3.46
C THR A 66 4.93 4.95 2.71
N GLU A 67 4.89 4.41 1.52
CA GLU A 67 3.87 4.64 0.51
C GLU A 67 2.49 4.18 0.98
N GLU A 68 2.38 2.92 1.42
CA GLU A 68 1.14 2.33 1.89
C GLU A 68 0.64 2.96 3.19
N LEU A 69 1.54 3.31 4.13
CA LEU A 69 1.16 4.01 5.36
C LEU A 69 0.65 5.41 5.07
N THR A 70 1.27 6.10 4.11
CA THR A 70 0.78 7.40 3.62
C THR A 70 -0.59 7.25 2.96
N GLY A 71 -0.81 6.22 2.15
CA GLY A 71 -2.12 5.88 1.59
C GLY A 71 -3.19 5.63 2.66
N ARG A 72 -2.86 4.88 3.72
CA ARG A 72 -3.77 4.64 4.85
C ARG A 72 -4.03 5.91 5.68
N ALA A 73 -3.04 6.77 5.86
CA ALA A 73 -3.21 8.07 6.51
C ALA A 73 -4.15 8.97 5.70
N LEU A 74 -4.02 8.98 4.37
CA LEU A 74 -4.94 9.66 3.47
C LEU A 74 -6.37 9.11 3.61
N LEU A 75 -6.55 7.79 3.68
CA LEU A 75 -7.85 7.17 3.93
C LEU A 75 -8.49 7.71 5.22
N ALA A 76 -7.73 7.77 6.31
CA ALA A 76 -8.22 8.34 7.57
C ALA A 76 -8.56 9.83 7.45
N LEU A 77 -7.74 10.62 6.75
CA LEU A 77 -7.99 12.03 6.49
C LEU A 77 -9.28 12.26 5.68
N GLY A 78 -9.49 11.48 4.61
CA GLY A 78 -10.70 11.54 3.79
C GLY A 78 -11.96 11.21 4.59
N LEU A 79 -11.91 10.17 5.43
CA LEU A 79 -13.00 9.82 6.36
C LEU A 79 -13.30 10.93 7.39
N MET A 80 -12.33 11.78 7.69
CA MET A 80 -12.46 12.94 8.57
C MET A 80 -12.81 14.24 7.82
N GLY A 81 -13.07 14.17 6.51
CA GLY A 81 -13.51 15.29 5.68
C GLY A 81 -12.39 16.18 5.14
N HIS A 82 -11.13 15.74 5.20
CA HIS A 82 -10.03 16.47 4.57
C HIS A 82 -10.07 16.28 3.05
N GLY A 83 -10.03 17.40 2.33
CA GLY A 83 -10.02 17.44 0.88
C GLY A 83 -8.61 17.55 0.27
N PRO A 84 -8.52 17.58 -1.07
CA PRO A 84 -7.25 17.51 -1.80
C PRO A 84 -6.41 18.79 -1.63
N ASP A 85 -7.06 19.91 -1.27
CA ASP A 85 -6.45 21.22 -1.09
C ASP A 85 -6.00 21.50 0.35
N THR A 86 -6.05 20.53 1.25
CA THR A 86 -5.47 20.68 2.58
C THR A 86 -3.93 20.56 2.50
N SER A 87 -3.22 21.22 3.41
CA SER A 87 -1.74 21.25 3.40
C SER A 87 -1.11 19.87 3.50
N GLU A 88 -1.63 19.07 4.40
CA GLU A 88 -1.22 17.72 4.73
C GLU A 88 -1.47 16.76 3.56
N VAL A 89 -2.61 16.88 2.86
CA VAL A 89 -2.91 16.06 1.68
C VAL A 89 -2.03 16.48 0.48
N ARG A 90 -1.78 17.78 0.27
CA ARG A 90 -0.85 18.22 -0.77
C ARG A 90 0.56 17.71 -0.54
N ALA A 91 1.04 17.75 0.71
CA ALA A 91 2.35 17.22 1.08
C ALA A 91 2.42 15.71 0.87
N ALA A 92 1.39 14.97 1.29
CA ALA A 92 1.28 13.53 1.07
C ALA A 92 1.28 13.16 -0.42
N ARG A 93 0.55 13.90 -1.25
CA ARG A 93 0.51 13.69 -2.70
C ARG A 93 1.88 13.97 -3.33
N ALA A 94 2.59 15.00 -2.88
CA ALA A 94 3.95 15.29 -3.35
C ALA A 94 4.94 14.18 -2.95
N PHE A 95 4.85 13.67 -1.72
CA PHE A 95 5.59 12.50 -1.27
C PHE A 95 5.33 11.29 -2.18
N LEU A 96 4.05 10.94 -2.38
CA LEU A 96 3.67 9.79 -3.22
C LEU A 96 4.17 9.94 -4.66
N ALA A 97 4.12 11.15 -5.23
CA ALA A 97 4.64 11.42 -6.57
C ALA A 97 6.17 11.22 -6.66
N ASP A 98 6.92 11.57 -5.62
CA ASP A 98 8.37 11.31 -5.58
C ASP A 98 8.68 9.82 -5.36
N GLN A 99 7.78 9.07 -4.72
CA GLN A 99 7.95 7.66 -4.40
C GLN A 99 7.43 6.69 -5.46
N VAL A 100 6.85 7.17 -6.57
CA VAL A 100 6.51 6.32 -7.72
C VAL A 100 7.77 5.62 -8.22
N TRP A 101 7.74 4.28 -8.26
CA TRP A 101 8.86 3.48 -8.73
C TRP A 101 8.91 3.43 -10.26
N THR A 102 9.96 2.84 -10.82
CA THR A 102 10.21 2.80 -12.29
C THR A 102 9.14 2.04 -13.08
N ASN A 103 8.19 1.41 -12.41
CA ASN A 103 7.08 0.65 -12.96
C ASN A 103 5.73 1.34 -12.75
N ASP A 104 5.68 2.64 -12.43
CA ASP A 104 4.43 3.39 -12.17
C ASP A 104 3.62 2.89 -10.96
N ALA A 105 4.24 2.09 -10.09
CA ALA A 105 3.66 1.53 -8.88
C ALA A 105 4.44 1.98 -7.64
N TRP A 106 3.88 1.70 -6.46
CA TRP A 106 4.53 1.98 -5.18
C TRP A 106 5.03 0.70 -4.52
N PHE A 107 6.23 0.75 -3.95
CA PHE A 107 6.79 -0.37 -3.20
C PHE A 107 6.04 -0.58 -1.87
N GLY A 108 5.87 -1.82 -1.44
CA GLY A 108 5.23 -2.15 -0.17
C GLY A 108 6.26 -2.48 0.90
N ARG A 109 6.47 -1.59 1.88
CA ARG A 109 7.42 -1.83 2.97
C ARG A 109 6.86 -2.80 4.02
N TRP A 110 5.56 -2.72 4.30
CA TRP A 110 4.83 -3.46 5.32
C TRP A 110 3.83 -4.46 4.74
N THR A 111 3.61 -4.42 3.43
CA THR A 111 2.72 -5.35 2.70
C THR A 111 3.41 -5.89 1.46
N THR A 112 3.30 -7.18 1.19
CA THR A 112 3.76 -7.85 -0.04
C THR A 112 2.85 -7.50 -1.22
N ASN A 113 3.31 -6.81 -2.26
CA ASN A 113 4.37 -5.81 -2.32
C ASN A 113 3.81 -4.58 -3.07
N PHE A 114 4.07 -4.50 -4.37
CA PHE A 114 3.60 -3.45 -5.26
C PHE A 114 2.08 -3.42 -5.45
N VAL A 115 1.42 -4.57 -5.62
CA VAL A 115 -0.04 -4.65 -5.83
C VAL A 115 -0.77 -4.08 -4.63
N ALA A 116 -0.45 -4.59 -3.44
CA ALA A 116 -1.11 -4.16 -2.21
C ALA A 116 -0.81 -2.70 -1.87
N SER A 117 0.46 -2.29 -1.93
CA SER A 117 0.87 -0.92 -1.65
C SER A 117 0.21 0.08 -2.60
N THR A 118 0.24 -0.22 -3.91
CA THR A 118 -0.39 0.62 -4.93
C THR A 118 -1.89 0.74 -4.72
N ALA A 119 -2.57 -0.35 -4.40
CA ALA A 119 -3.99 -0.31 -4.10
C ALA A 119 -4.30 0.52 -2.84
N TYR A 120 -3.55 0.38 -1.75
CA TYR A 120 -3.71 1.22 -0.55
C TYR A 120 -3.50 2.71 -0.85
N VAL A 121 -2.48 3.06 -1.63
CA VAL A 121 -2.22 4.44 -2.07
C VAL A 121 -3.40 4.98 -2.86
N LEU A 122 -3.89 4.22 -3.85
CA LEU A 122 -5.02 4.63 -4.68
C LEU A 122 -6.31 4.80 -3.87
N ILE A 123 -6.60 3.90 -2.92
CA ILE A 123 -7.74 4.01 -2.00
C ILE A 123 -7.63 5.29 -1.16
N GLY A 124 -6.44 5.56 -0.61
CA GLY A 124 -6.16 6.78 0.14
C GLY A 124 -6.40 8.05 -0.66
N LEU A 125 -5.82 8.13 -1.87
CA LEU A 125 -5.96 9.27 -2.77
C LEU A 125 -7.43 9.53 -3.16
N ALA A 126 -8.19 8.48 -3.47
CA ALA A 126 -9.62 8.61 -3.78
C ALA A 126 -10.41 9.20 -2.59
N SER A 127 -10.09 8.78 -1.36
CA SER A 127 -10.81 9.21 -0.17
C SER A 127 -10.70 10.71 0.12
N VAL A 128 -9.59 11.34 -0.30
CA VAL A 128 -9.34 12.77 -0.16
C VAL A 128 -9.68 13.55 -1.44
N GLY A 129 -10.34 12.91 -2.41
CA GLY A 129 -10.81 13.56 -3.63
C GLY A 129 -9.78 13.72 -4.75
N VAL A 130 -8.67 12.98 -4.72
CA VAL A 130 -7.75 12.88 -5.87
C VAL A 130 -8.22 11.72 -6.75
N ASP A 131 -8.71 12.04 -7.95
CA ASP A 131 -9.36 11.08 -8.86
C ASP A 131 -8.46 10.65 -10.04
N ALA A 132 -9.04 9.83 -10.93
CA ALA A 132 -8.36 9.28 -12.11
C ALA A 132 -8.00 10.33 -13.19
N SER A 133 -8.32 11.62 -13.03
CA SER A 133 -7.81 12.70 -13.88
C SER A 133 -6.39 13.11 -13.52
N ASP A 134 -5.92 12.78 -12.31
CA ASP A 134 -4.52 12.93 -11.94
C ASP A 134 -3.65 11.93 -12.73
N PRO A 135 -2.63 12.40 -13.48
CA PRO A 135 -1.78 11.52 -14.28
C PRO A 135 -1.10 10.41 -13.48
N MET A 136 -0.68 10.68 -12.24
CA MET A 136 -0.05 9.69 -11.36
C MET A 136 -1.03 8.58 -11.00
N VAL A 137 -2.28 8.96 -10.68
CA VAL A 137 -3.36 8.01 -10.38
C VAL A 137 -3.72 7.19 -11.61
N ALA A 138 -3.86 7.85 -12.77
CA ALA A 138 -4.17 7.17 -14.03
C ALA A 138 -3.14 6.10 -14.39
N GLN A 139 -1.85 6.43 -14.29
CA GLN A 139 -0.76 5.48 -14.57
C GLN A 139 -0.76 4.29 -13.62
N ALA A 140 -0.97 4.51 -12.31
CA ALA A 140 -1.04 3.43 -11.34
C ALA A 140 -2.28 2.54 -11.50
N LEU A 141 -3.43 3.10 -11.92
CA LEU A 141 -4.62 2.33 -12.28
C LEU A 141 -4.36 1.46 -13.51
N ASP A 142 -3.72 2.01 -14.54
CA ASP A 142 -3.33 1.27 -15.75
C ASP A 142 -2.33 0.16 -15.41
N TRP A 143 -1.38 0.43 -14.51
CA TRP A 143 -0.48 -0.59 -13.99
C TRP A 143 -1.25 -1.73 -13.34
N LEU A 144 -2.14 -1.45 -12.36
CA LEU A 144 -2.97 -2.49 -11.73
C LEU A 144 -3.75 -3.30 -12.77
N LEU A 145 -4.40 -2.66 -13.73
CA LEU A 145 -5.16 -3.35 -14.78
C LEU A 145 -4.27 -4.27 -15.63
N SER A 146 -3.04 -3.85 -15.92
CA SER A 146 -2.08 -4.61 -16.74
C SER A 146 -1.51 -5.86 -16.04
N PHE A 147 -1.58 -5.92 -14.71
CA PHE A 147 -1.09 -7.03 -13.88
C PHE A 147 -2.22 -7.92 -13.31
N GLN A 148 -3.45 -7.82 -13.83
CA GLN A 148 -4.50 -8.80 -13.53
C GLN A 148 -4.13 -10.17 -14.12
N GLN A 149 -4.22 -11.24 -13.32
CA GLN A 149 -3.88 -12.59 -13.78
C GLN A 149 -4.96 -13.18 -14.72
N PRO A 150 -4.63 -14.23 -15.50
CA PRO A 150 -5.56 -14.86 -16.46
C PRO A 150 -6.83 -15.45 -15.85
N ASP A 151 -6.83 -15.80 -14.57
CA ASP A 151 -8.00 -16.29 -13.83
C ASP A 151 -8.89 -15.17 -13.28
N GLY A 152 -8.39 -13.93 -13.25
CA GLY A 152 -9.12 -12.73 -12.84
C GLY A 152 -8.68 -12.14 -11.52
N GLY A 153 -7.85 -12.84 -10.75
CA GLY A 153 -7.30 -12.32 -9.50
C GLY A 153 -6.09 -11.41 -9.72
N TRP A 154 -5.63 -10.81 -8.61
CA TRP A 154 -4.35 -10.13 -8.51
C TRP A 154 -3.49 -10.80 -7.44
N GLY A 155 -2.19 -10.83 -7.66
CA GLY A 155 -1.27 -11.36 -6.68
C GLY A 155 0.18 -11.26 -7.13
N GLU A 156 1.04 -11.11 -6.13
CA GLU A 156 2.48 -11.32 -6.18
C GLU A 156 2.96 -11.91 -4.85
N GLY A 157 4.11 -12.56 -4.85
CA GLY A 157 4.69 -13.18 -3.66
C GLY A 157 5.86 -12.41 -3.05
N THR A 158 6.41 -12.95 -1.96
CA THR A 158 7.51 -12.35 -1.20
C THR A 158 8.83 -12.33 -1.97
N GLU A 159 8.97 -13.15 -3.01
CA GLU A 159 10.08 -13.14 -3.95
C GLU A 159 10.26 -11.78 -4.65
N THR A 160 9.20 -10.98 -4.76
CA THR A 160 9.26 -9.64 -5.36
C THR A 160 10.12 -8.65 -4.57
N TYR A 161 10.44 -8.93 -3.31
CA TYR A 161 11.41 -8.14 -2.54
C TYR A 161 12.85 -8.37 -3.00
N ALA A 162 13.19 -9.58 -3.44
CA ALA A 162 14.50 -9.90 -3.99
C ALA A 162 14.56 -9.60 -5.50
N SER A 163 13.44 -9.73 -6.19
CA SER A 163 13.29 -9.59 -7.64
C SER A 163 12.15 -8.63 -8.01
N PRO A 164 12.36 -7.30 -7.94
CA PRO A 164 11.33 -6.30 -8.26
C PRO A 164 10.77 -6.39 -9.68
N GLU A 165 11.48 -7.04 -10.62
CA GLU A 165 11.00 -7.35 -11.97
C GLU A 165 9.79 -8.28 -11.99
N LEU A 166 9.54 -9.00 -10.89
CA LEU A 166 8.35 -9.83 -10.69
C LEU A 166 7.16 -9.05 -10.11
N ALA A 167 7.27 -7.72 -9.93
CA ALA A 167 6.18 -6.89 -9.43
C ALA A 167 4.86 -7.16 -10.18
N GLY A 168 3.78 -7.36 -9.43
CA GLY A 168 2.45 -7.67 -9.95
C GLY A 168 2.31 -9.08 -10.54
N ARG A 169 3.33 -9.94 -10.44
CA ARG A 169 3.32 -11.31 -10.98
C ARG A 169 3.45 -12.32 -9.86
N GLY A 170 2.47 -13.21 -9.78
CA GLY A 170 2.48 -14.32 -8.84
C GLY A 170 1.10 -14.95 -8.72
N THR A 171 0.97 -15.90 -7.81
CA THR A 171 -0.30 -16.54 -7.50
C THR A 171 -1.28 -15.51 -6.94
N PRO A 172 -2.49 -15.37 -7.51
CA PRO A 172 -3.51 -14.52 -6.94
C PRO A 172 -3.81 -14.83 -5.47
N SER A 173 -4.11 -13.79 -4.71
CA SER A 173 -4.54 -13.88 -3.31
C SER A 173 -5.84 -13.13 -3.12
N ALA A 174 -6.65 -13.53 -2.14
CA ALA A 174 -7.91 -12.86 -1.85
C ALA A 174 -7.67 -11.43 -1.37
N THR A 175 -6.69 -11.23 -0.50
CA THR A 175 -6.31 -9.91 0.00
C THR A 175 -5.88 -8.95 -1.11
N GLN A 176 -4.97 -9.35 -2.01
CA GLN A 176 -4.50 -8.47 -3.08
C GLN A 176 -5.58 -8.24 -4.15
N THR A 177 -6.35 -9.28 -4.49
CA THR A 177 -7.49 -9.16 -5.40
C THR A 177 -8.54 -8.20 -4.85
N ALA A 178 -8.86 -8.31 -3.56
CA ALA A 178 -9.82 -7.44 -2.90
C ALA A 178 -9.35 -5.98 -2.87
N LEU A 179 -8.09 -5.72 -2.54
CA LEU A 179 -7.52 -4.38 -2.59
C LEU A 179 -7.55 -3.78 -4.00
N ALA A 180 -7.16 -4.53 -5.03
CA ALA A 180 -7.21 -4.08 -6.41
C ALA A 180 -8.65 -3.75 -6.86
N VAL A 181 -9.61 -4.62 -6.55
CA VAL A 181 -11.05 -4.38 -6.82
C VAL A 181 -11.53 -3.12 -6.10
N TRP A 182 -11.21 -2.95 -4.82
CA TRP A 182 -11.60 -1.78 -4.05
C TRP A 182 -11.04 -0.49 -4.65
N ALA A 183 -9.73 -0.45 -4.92
CA ALA A 183 -9.05 0.69 -5.55
C ALA A 183 -9.69 1.06 -6.91
N LEU A 184 -9.94 0.08 -7.77
CA LEU A 184 -10.59 0.29 -9.06
C LEU A 184 -12.03 0.83 -8.90
N CYS A 185 -12.79 0.29 -7.95
CA CYS A 185 -14.16 0.76 -7.68
C CYS A 185 -14.21 2.22 -7.23
N VAL A 186 -13.37 2.63 -6.28
CA VAL A 186 -13.37 4.01 -5.76
C VAL A 186 -12.85 5.03 -6.77
N HIS A 187 -12.13 4.59 -7.80
CA HIS A 187 -11.71 5.41 -8.95
C HIS A 187 -12.67 5.34 -10.15
N GLY A 188 -13.92 4.91 -9.94
CA GLY A 188 -14.94 4.88 -10.99
C GLY A 188 -14.73 3.82 -12.07
N ARG A 189 -13.85 2.84 -11.84
CA ARG A 189 -13.61 1.68 -12.73
C ARG A 189 -14.41 0.45 -12.33
N GLY A 190 -15.35 0.57 -11.39
CA GLY A 190 -16.12 -0.55 -10.85
C GLY A 190 -16.96 -1.32 -11.88
N ARG A 191 -17.40 -0.66 -12.97
CA ARG A 191 -18.23 -1.29 -14.03
C ARG A 191 -17.39 -1.81 -15.21
N THR A 192 -16.12 -2.12 -14.98
CA THR A 192 -15.23 -2.68 -16.00
C THR A 192 -15.23 -4.21 -15.95
N ARG A 193 -14.97 -4.86 -17.09
CA ARG A 193 -14.81 -6.32 -17.16
C ARG A 193 -13.69 -6.83 -16.25
N SER A 194 -12.64 -6.03 -16.04
CA SER A 194 -11.55 -6.40 -15.14
C SER A 194 -12.03 -6.53 -13.70
N VAL A 195 -12.80 -5.56 -13.19
CA VAL A 195 -13.41 -5.63 -11.85
C VAL A 195 -14.40 -6.79 -11.74
N GLU A 196 -15.25 -7.01 -12.75
CA GLU A 196 -16.16 -8.17 -12.77
C GLU A 196 -15.41 -9.51 -12.64
N ARG A 197 -14.26 -9.65 -13.31
CA ARG A 197 -13.41 -10.85 -13.21
C ARG A 197 -12.81 -11.00 -11.81
N GLY A 198 -12.34 -9.92 -11.20
CA GLY A 198 -11.83 -9.93 -9.82
C GLY A 198 -12.89 -10.31 -8.80
N VAL A 199 -14.08 -9.74 -8.92
CA VAL A 199 -15.24 -10.07 -8.07
C VAL A 199 -15.64 -11.53 -8.26
N ARG A 200 -15.72 -12.02 -9.50
CA ARG A 200 -15.97 -13.44 -9.75
C ARG A 200 -14.89 -14.32 -9.13
N TRP A 201 -13.62 -13.95 -9.26
CA TRP A 201 -12.52 -14.69 -8.65
C TRP A 201 -12.73 -14.80 -7.13
N LEU A 202 -12.99 -13.69 -6.43
CA LEU A 202 -13.27 -13.69 -4.98
C LEU A 202 -14.46 -14.59 -4.63
N LEU A 203 -15.57 -14.51 -5.37
CA LEU A 203 -16.74 -15.35 -5.12
C LEU A 203 -16.49 -16.84 -5.37
N HIS A 204 -15.60 -17.19 -6.31
CA HIS A 204 -15.26 -18.59 -6.60
C HIS A 204 -14.23 -19.17 -5.64
N THR A 205 -13.39 -18.34 -5.02
CA THR A 205 -12.36 -18.75 -4.06
C THR A 205 -12.80 -18.60 -2.60
N GLN A 206 -14.03 -18.13 -2.36
CA GLN A 206 -14.62 -18.09 -1.03
C GLN A 206 -14.83 -19.52 -0.51
N GLU A 207 -14.38 -19.78 0.71
CA GLU A 207 -14.53 -21.06 1.38
C GLU A 207 -15.98 -21.29 1.83
N ALA A 208 -16.34 -22.53 2.16
CA ALA A 208 -17.72 -22.90 2.52
C ALA A 208 -18.22 -22.15 3.77
N GLU A 209 -17.30 -21.83 4.68
CA GLU A 209 -17.50 -21.07 5.90
C GLU A 209 -17.66 -19.55 5.64
N GLY A 210 -17.44 -19.10 4.40
CA GLY A 210 -17.64 -17.72 3.95
C GLY A 210 -16.38 -16.85 3.99
N GLY A 211 -15.24 -17.39 4.44
CA GLY A 211 -13.97 -16.68 4.47
C GLY A 211 -13.08 -16.95 3.24
N TRP A 212 -11.85 -16.46 3.30
CA TRP A 212 -10.81 -16.69 2.30
C TRP A 212 -9.47 -17.00 2.96
N THR A 213 -8.64 -17.77 2.25
CA THR A 213 -7.25 -18.01 2.61
C THR A 213 -6.32 -17.49 1.53
N ASP A 214 -5.17 -16.94 1.93
CA ASP A 214 -4.14 -16.48 1.02
C ASP A 214 -3.02 -17.54 0.86
N PRO A 215 -2.41 -17.64 -0.33
CA PRO A 215 -1.31 -18.59 -0.57
C PRO A 215 0.00 -18.20 0.13
N GLY A 216 0.10 -16.98 0.67
CA GLY A 216 1.29 -16.46 1.33
C GLY A 216 1.00 -15.21 2.14
N PRO A 217 1.97 -14.74 2.94
CA PRO A 217 1.77 -13.63 3.85
C PRO A 217 1.70 -12.29 3.10
N LEU A 218 0.68 -11.49 3.40
CA LEU A 218 0.68 -10.08 3.03
C LEU A 218 1.62 -9.29 3.93
N SER A 219 1.59 -9.49 5.23
CA SER A 219 2.24 -8.57 6.17
C SER A 219 3.72 -8.87 6.34
N VAL A 220 4.51 -7.78 6.40
CA VAL A 220 5.98 -7.85 6.41
C VAL A 220 6.53 -7.13 7.63
N LEU A 221 7.40 -7.79 8.38
CA LEU A 221 8.14 -7.15 9.48
C LEU A 221 9.46 -6.56 8.97
N VAL A 222 10.28 -7.42 8.36
CA VAL A 222 11.58 -7.05 7.77
C VAL A 222 11.69 -7.74 6.41
N PRO A 223 11.55 -7.03 5.28
CA PRO A 223 11.83 -7.62 3.98
C PRO A 223 13.34 -7.92 3.86
N PRO A 224 13.77 -8.94 3.10
CA PRO A 224 12.97 -10.03 2.52
C PRO A 224 12.89 -11.26 3.45
N THR A 225 13.05 -11.11 4.77
CA THR A 225 13.36 -12.24 5.68
C THR A 225 12.27 -12.59 6.69
N MET A 226 11.43 -11.64 7.10
CA MET A 226 10.44 -11.81 8.16
C MET A 226 9.06 -11.35 7.70
N PHE A 227 8.16 -12.31 7.55
CA PHE A 227 6.77 -12.13 7.11
C PHE A 227 5.80 -12.79 8.10
N TYR A 228 4.56 -12.33 8.14
CA TYR A 228 3.51 -12.93 8.97
C TYR A 228 2.15 -12.85 8.29
N GLY A 229 1.32 -13.86 8.57
CA GLY A 229 -0.07 -13.90 8.11
C GLY A 229 -1.00 -13.25 9.14
N GLU A 230 -2.14 -12.75 8.66
CA GLU A 230 -3.22 -12.23 9.48
C GLU A 230 -4.52 -12.93 9.06
N ASP A 231 -5.02 -13.83 9.90
CA ASP A 231 -6.11 -14.75 9.53
C ASP A 231 -7.41 -14.03 9.10
N LEU A 232 -7.70 -12.86 9.67
CA LEU A 232 -8.92 -12.11 9.38
C LEU A 232 -8.79 -11.11 8.23
N LEU A 233 -7.56 -10.88 7.74
CA LEU A 233 -7.30 -9.84 6.75
C LEU A 233 -7.94 -10.15 5.38
N PRO A 234 -7.88 -11.39 4.85
CA PRO A 234 -8.56 -11.75 3.61
C PRO A 234 -10.08 -11.53 3.69
N ASP A 235 -10.69 -11.90 4.80
CA ASP A 235 -12.13 -11.75 5.04
C ASP A 235 -12.54 -10.28 5.10
N TYR A 236 -11.81 -9.49 5.90
CA TYR A 236 -12.05 -8.07 6.04
C TYR A 236 -11.97 -7.36 4.69
N LEU A 237 -10.90 -7.56 3.92
CA LEU A 237 -10.72 -6.91 2.63
C LEU A 237 -11.69 -7.44 1.58
N GLY A 238 -11.95 -8.75 1.55
CA GLY A 238 -12.91 -9.38 0.65
C GLY A 238 -14.30 -8.75 0.78
N LEU A 239 -14.78 -8.58 2.02
CA LEU A 239 -16.06 -7.91 2.28
C LEU A 239 -16.06 -6.44 1.85
N TYR A 240 -14.98 -5.70 2.10
CA TYR A 240 -14.85 -4.31 1.65
C TYR A 240 -14.89 -4.19 0.12
N ALA A 241 -14.21 -5.08 -0.59
CA ALA A 241 -14.18 -5.12 -2.05
C ALA A 241 -15.57 -5.41 -2.63
N LEU A 242 -16.24 -6.46 -2.13
CA LEU A 242 -17.58 -6.83 -2.57
C LEU A 242 -18.61 -5.74 -2.25
N SER A 243 -18.52 -5.11 -1.08
CA SER A 243 -19.36 -3.95 -0.70
C SER A 243 -19.12 -2.76 -1.62
N SER A 244 -17.85 -2.44 -1.92
CA SER A 244 -17.49 -1.35 -2.82
C SER A 244 -18.01 -1.59 -4.24
N TYR A 245 -17.92 -2.85 -4.72
CA TYR A 245 -18.49 -3.23 -6.00
C TYR A 245 -20.02 -3.19 -6.02
N ALA A 246 -20.69 -3.65 -4.96
CA ALA A 246 -22.15 -3.62 -4.89
C ALA A 246 -22.72 -2.19 -4.94
N ARG A 247 -21.98 -1.20 -4.44
CA ARG A 247 -22.39 0.22 -4.44
C ARG A 247 -22.29 0.93 -5.79
N VAL A 248 -21.58 0.36 -6.77
CA VAL A 248 -21.47 0.95 -8.12
C VAL A 248 -22.61 0.50 -9.06
N TRP A 249 -23.54 -0.32 -8.57
CA TRP A 249 -24.73 -0.82 -9.25
C TRP A 249 -26.00 -0.33 -8.58
#